data_AF-A0A1Y4DYU6-F1
#
_entry.id   AF-A0A1Y4DYU6-F1
#
_cell.length_a   1.000
_cell.length_b   1.000
_cell.length_c   1.000
_cell.angle_alpha   90.00
_cell.angle_beta   90.00
_cell.angle_gamma   90.00
#
_symmetry.space_group_name_H-M   'P 1'
#
loop_
_entity.id
_entity.type
_entity.pdbx_description
1 polymer ?
#
loop_
_entity_poly.entity_id
_entity_poly.type
_entity_poly.pdbx_seq_one_letter_code
_entity_poly.pdbx_strand_id
1 'polypeptide(L)'
;MSFRDNLQHLRAERHMTQEQLAMLLGVSRQSVTKWEAEKSQPEMDKLLKICQIFECSLDELVTGDLTGRAAPDAAATIPAGPPTDVCGYDEHQRMMALKVPAGIAAILVGIAIGLFFEGAHDLAPVGARDGLFVIIVLAGVLVGLAFLVPAGMEHAAFQRAHPYVEDFYTEDDRAKARRDFSTGLIAGIAFIFAGIGCLIMLEPMAENAALFFLLFFIALGVWWIARSGMLLGRTNVAAYNKSVADDLEVEDIVAAEVDESMRSALLDRKRRSRKLEAVCGAIMIAATIIALALLFAPVLTAPDMDSWTPEGTSAMWFWVAWPIGGMLCGIVALLWEAFGHSER
;
A
#
# COMPACT_ATOMS: atom_id res chain seq x y z
N MET A 1 -1.76 26.54 -37.79
CA MET A 1 -1.43 26.27 -36.38
C MET A 1 -0.77 24.91 -36.32
N SER A 2 0.22 24.72 -35.46
CA SER A 2 0.76 23.38 -35.23
C SER A 2 0.02 22.69 -34.08
N PHE A 3 0.18 21.38 -33.96
CA PHE A 3 -0.29 20.59 -32.82
C PHE A 3 0.08 21.21 -31.46
N ARG A 4 1.27 21.81 -31.36
CA ARG A 4 1.72 22.51 -30.15
C ARG A 4 0.78 23.66 -29.80
N ASP A 5 0.42 24.49 -30.78
CA ASP A 5 -0.41 25.67 -30.55
C ASP A 5 -1.80 25.25 -30.07
N ASN A 6 -2.37 24.22 -30.70
CA ASN A 6 -3.65 23.63 -30.30
C ASN A 6 -3.59 23.04 -28.89
N LEU A 7 -2.53 22.31 -28.54
CA LEU A 7 -2.38 21.71 -27.21
C LEU A 7 -2.23 22.78 -26.11
N GLN A 8 -1.43 23.82 -26.36
CA GLN A 8 -1.27 24.96 -25.44
C GLN A 8 -2.59 25.70 -25.24
N HIS A 9 -3.35 25.88 -26.32
CA HIS A 9 -4.66 26.52 -26.28
C HIS A 9 -5.66 25.71 -25.46
N LEU A 10 -5.85 24.43 -25.79
CA LEU A 10 -6.75 23.52 -25.08
C LEU A 10 -6.41 23.42 -23.58
N ARG A 11 -5.12 23.37 -23.25
CA ARG A 11 -4.65 23.38 -21.86
C ARG A 11 -5.00 24.68 -21.15
N ALA A 12 -4.82 25.82 -21.82
CA ALA A 12 -5.15 27.14 -21.28
C ALA A 12 -6.66 27.32 -21.09
N GLU A 13 -7.48 26.85 -22.02
CA GLU A 13 -8.95 26.86 -21.92
C GLU A 13 -9.45 26.05 -20.73
N ARG A 14 -8.84 24.89 -20.45
CA ARG A 14 -9.17 24.05 -19.30
C ARG A 14 -8.43 24.46 -18.02
N HIS A 15 -7.66 25.55 -18.04
CA HIS A 15 -6.91 26.07 -16.89
C HIS A 15 -5.91 25.07 -16.25
N MET A 16 -5.40 24.13 -17.05
CA MET A 16 -4.53 23.05 -16.57
C MET A 16 -3.05 23.47 -16.56
N THR A 17 -2.28 22.97 -15.59
CA THR A 17 -0.81 23.01 -15.64
C THR A 17 -0.27 21.92 -16.57
N GLN A 18 0.99 22.04 -17.02
CA GLN A 18 1.65 20.97 -17.77
C GLN A 18 1.74 19.68 -16.94
N GLU A 19 1.86 19.80 -15.62
CA GLU A 19 1.95 18.66 -14.69
C GLU A 19 0.60 17.95 -14.54
N GLN A 20 -0.49 18.69 -14.44
CA GLN A 20 -1.86 18.15 -14.41
C GLN A 20 -2.23 17.42 -15.70
N LEU A 21 -1.91 18.01 -16.85
CA LEU A 21 -2.10 17.34 -18.14
C LEU A 21 -1.24 16.07 -18.23
N ALA A 22 -0.01 16.12 -17.71
CA ALA A 22 0.87 14.98 -17.68
C ALA A 22 0.29 13.84 -16.82
N MET A 23 -0.26 14.14 -15.64
CA MET A 23 -0.94 13.15 -14.78
C MET A 23 -2.13 12.49 -15.48
N LEU A 24 -3.02 13.28 -16.09
CA LEU A 24 -4.20 12.76 -16.81
C LEU A 24 -3.82 11.84 -17.96
N LEU A 25 -2.72 12.17 -18.64
CA LEU A 25 -2.17 11.38 -19.73
C LEU A 25 -1.28 10.23 -19.26
N GLY A 26 -0.98 10.15 -17.95
CA GLY A 26 -0.02 9.20 -17.39
C GLY A 26 1.42 9.43 -17.86
N VAL A 27 1.82 10.65 -18.23
CA VAL A 27 3.18 10.96 -18.72
C VAL A 27 3.97 11.83 -17.75
N SER A 28 5.27 12.02 -18.01
CA SER A 28 6.07 12.97 -17.24
C SER A 28 5.73 14.41 -17.65
N ARG A 29 5.84 15.36 -16.72
CA ARG A 29 5.75 16.79 -17.07
C ARG A 29 6.72 17.16 -18.20
N GLN A 30 7.93 16.59 -18.21
CA GLN A 30 8.92 16.84 -19.24
C GLN A 30 8.42 16.44 -20.64
N SER A 31 7.60 15.39 -20.75
CA SER A 31 6.99 14.95 -22.01
C SER A 31 6.03 16.01 -22.54
N VAL A 32 5.12 16.50 -21.70
CA VAL A 32 4.21 17.59 -22.05
C VAL A 32 4.99 18.85 -22.43
N THR A 33 6.04 19.20 -21.67
CA THR A 33 6.93 20.32 -22.02
C THR A 33 7.61 20.12 -23.38
N LYS A 34 8.03 18.90 -23.74
CA LYS A 34 8.64 18.62 -25.04
C LYS A 34 7.62 18.69 -26.18
N TRP A 35 6.40 18.21 -25.97
CA TRP A 35 5.30 18.31 -26.94
C TRP A 35 4.92 19.78 -27.20
N GLU A 36 4.75 20.55 -26.12
CA GLU A 36 4.49 21.99 -26.18
C GLU A 36 5.69 22.81 -26.69
N ALA A 37 6.86 22.21 -26.86
CA ALA A 37 8.05 22.82 -27.43
C ALA A 37 8.42 22.27 -28.81
N GLU A 38 7.57 21.43 -29.42
CA GLU A 38 7.82 20.73 -30.69
C GLU A 38 9.11 19.89 -30.72
N LYS A 39 9.63 19.53 -29.54
CA LYS A 39 10.84 18.71 -29.42
C LYS A 39 10.55 17.21 -29.58
N SER A 40 9.31 16.80 -29.39
CA SER A 40 8.83 15.44 -29.63
C SER A 40 7.34 15.45 -29.95
N GLN A 41 6.83 14.36 -30.51
CA GLN A 41 5.40 14.15 -30.74
C GLN A 41 4.84 13.10 -29.77
N PRO A 42 3.58 13.19 -29.34
CA PRO A 42 2.94 12.14 -28.55
C PRO A 42 2.68 10.91 -29.42
N GLU A 43 2.67 9.74 -28.78
CA GLU A 43 2.24 8.49 -29.42
C GLU A 43 0.73 8.50 -29.72
N MET A 44 0.28 7.62 -30.61
CA MET A 44 -1.13 7.57 -31.05
C MET A 44 -2.10 7.45 -29.87
N ASP A 45 -1.80 6.60 -28.89
CA ASP A 45 -2.67 6.40 -27.72
C ASP A 45 -2.78 7.67 -26.87
N LYS A 46 -1.71 8.46 -26.78
CA LYS A 46 -1.71 9.76 -26.09
C LYS A 46 -2.49 10.80 -26.86
N LEU A 47 -2.38 10.83 -28.19
CA LEU A 47 -3.21 11.70 -29.02
C LEU A 47 -4.70 11.37 -28.84
N LEU A 48 -5.07 10.09 -28.80
CA LEU A 48 -6.45 9.66 -28.54
C LEU A 48 -6.92 10.06 -27.14
N LYS A 49 -6.09 9.91 -26.10
CA LYS A 49 -6.42 10.39 -24.74
C LYS A 49 -6.55 11.92 -24.67
N ILE A 50 -5.69 12.67 -25.35
CA ILE A 50 -5.80 14.14 -25.46
C ILE A 50 -7.16 14.49 -26.11
N CYS A 51 -7.52 13.81 -27.20
CA CYS A 51 -8.82 13.99 -27.86
C CYS A 51 -10.00 13.69 -26.92
N GLN A 52 -9.90 12.65 -26.10
CA GLN A 52 -10.92 12.32 -25.09
C GLN A 52 -11.02 13.36 -23.98
N ILE A 53 -9.87 13.83 -23.44
CA ILE A 53 -9.81 14.82 -22.37
C ILE A 53 -10.42 16.15 -22.82
N PHE A 54 -10.05 16.60 -24.01
CA PHE A 54 -10.45 17.90 -24.55
C PHE A 54 -11.69 17.86 -25.45
N GLU A 55 -12.29 16.69 -25.64
CA GLU A 55 -13.48 16.47 -26.47
C GLU A 55 -13.33 17.04 -27.90
N CYS A 56 -12.17 16.79 -28.51
CA CYS A 56 -11.84 17.18 -29.88
C CYS A 56 -11.52 15.95 -30.75
N SER A 57 -11.60 16.10 -32.07
CA SER A 57 -11.19 15.04 -32.98
C SER A 57 -9.67 15.06 -33.22
N LEU A 58 -9.09 13.92 -33.60
CA LEU A 58 -7.66 13.84 -33.90
C LEU A 58 -7.24 14.78 -35.04
N ASP A 59 -8.10 14.93 -36.05
CA ASP A 59 -7.87 15.84 -37.17
C ASP A 59 -7.91 17.31 -36.74
N GLU A 60 -8.83 17.67 -35.84
CA GLU A 60 -8.86 19.00 -35.23
C GLU A 60 -7.61 19.29 -34.40
N LEU A 61 -7.14 18.31 -33.63
CA LEU A 61 -5.99 18.44 -32.74
C LEU A 61 -4.68 18.62 -33.52
N VAL A 62 -4.48 17.85 -34.60
CA VAL A 62 -3.22 17.79 -35.34
C VAL A 62 -3.17 18.78 -36.51
N THR A 63 -4.27 18.91 -37.24
CA THR A 63 -4.33 19.62 -38.53
C THR A 63 -5.25 20.84 -38.51
N GLY A 64 -6.19 20.88 -37.56
CA GLY A 64 -7.15 21.97 -37.40
C GLY A 64 -6.58 23.22 -36.72
N ASP A 65 -7.39 24.27 -36.70
CA ASP A 65 -7.17 25.47 -35.91
C ASP A 65 -8.21 25.52 -34.79
N LEU A 66 -7.81 25.09 -33.59
CA LEU A 66 -8.68 25.06 -32.42
C LEU A 66 -8.69 26.39 -31.65
N THR A 67 -7.86 27.36 -32.05
CA THR A 67 -7.73 28.65 -31.34
C THR A 67 -8.92 29.61 -31.56
N GLY A 68 -9.78 29.30 -32.53
CA GLY A 68 -11.02 30.04 -32.80
C GLY A 68 -12.30 29.37 -32.29
N ARG A 69 -12.18 28.19 -31.64
CA ARG A 69 -13.34 27.47 -31.11
C ARG A 69 -13.84 28.18 -29.84
N ALA A 70 -15.14 28.45 -29.76
CA ALA A 70 -15.74 28.89 -28.50
C ALA A 70 -15.66 27.72 -27.51
N ALA A 71 -15.12 28.00 -26.32
CA ALA A 71 -14.95 26.99 -25.26
C ALA A 71 -16.26 26.20 -25.06
N PRO A 72 -16.22 24.85 -25.03
CA PRO A 72 -17.40 24.07 -24.71
C PRO A 72 -17.90 24.44 -23.31
N ASP A 73 -19.20 24.69 -23.17
CA ASP A 73 -19.84 25.00 -21.90
C ASP A 73 -19.59 23.86 -20.88
N ALA A 74 -18.84 24.19 -19.83
CA ALA A 74 -18.89 23.58 -18.50
C ALA A 74 -18.67 22.05 -18.35
N ALA A 75 -17.84 21.41 -19.17
CA ALA A 75 -17.31 20.08 -18.86
C ALA A 75 -15.91 20.18 -18.22
N ALA A 76 -15.87 20.14 -16.88
CA ALA A 76 -14.66 19.99 -16.05
C ALA A 76 -13.47 20.91 -16.39
N THR A 77 -13.65 22.23 -16.26
CA THR A 77 -12.51 23.14 -16.08
C THR A 77 -11.80 22.80 -14.77
N ILE A 78 -10.56 22.30 -14.84
CA ILE A 78 -9.69 22.15 -13.67
C ILE A 78 -9.39 23.57 -13.20
N PRO A 79 -9.76 24.00 -11.98
CA PRO A 79 -9.53 25.37 -11.55
C PRO A 79 -8.05 25.72 -11.68
N ALA A 80 -7.72 26.82 -12.38
CA ALA A 80 -6.38 27.38 -12.32
C ALA A 80 -6.14 27.82 -10.87
N GLY A 81 -5.41 26.99 -10.13
CA GLY A 81 -5.28 27.10 -8.69
C GLY A 81 -4.21 26.14 -8.15
N PRO A 82 -4.03 26.06 -6.82
CA PRO A 82 -3.11 25.10 -6.22
C PRO A 82 -3.41 23.66 -6.69
N PRO A 83 -2.41 22.75 -6.68
CA PRO A 83 -2.59 21.37 -7.12
C PRO A 83 -3.84 20.78 -6.46
N THR A 84 -4.71 20.18 -7.28
CA THR A 84 -5.99 19.59 -6.88
C THR A 84 -5.96 18.10 -7.17
N ASP A 85 -6.76 17.32 -6.45
CA ASP A 85 -6.86 15.88 -6.68
C ASP A 85 -7.59 15.58 -7.99
N VAL A 86 -6.83 15.42 -9.07
CA VAL A 86 -7.37 15.19 -10.42
C VAL A 86 -7.74 13.73 -10.65
N CYS A 87 -7.07 12.79 -9.97
CA CYS A 87 -7.22 11.35 -10.20
C CYS A 87 -8.12 10.65 -9.17
N GLY A 88 -8.68 11.38 -8.20
CA GLY A 88 -9.51 10.81 -7.14
C GLY A 88 -8.71 10.02 -6.10
N TYR A 89 -7.42 10.36 -5.94
CA TYR A 89 -6.52 9.67 -5.02
C TYR A 89 -6.97 9.80 -3.55
N ASP A 90 -7.42 10.98 -3.10
CA ASP A 90 -7.88 11.18 -1.72
C ASP A 90 -9.12 10.33 -1.43
N GLU A 91 -10.09 10.34 -2.34
CA GLU A 91 -11.32 9.55 -2.19
C GLU A 91 -11.01 8.05 -2.15
N HIS A 92 -10.16 7.56 -3.05
CA HIS A 92 -9.70 6.17 -3.08
C HIS A 92 -9.01 5.77 -1.77
N GLN A 93 -8.06 6.58 -1.28
CA GLN A 93 -7.34 6.31 -0.03
C GLN A 93 -8.26 6.33 1.20
N ARG A 94 -9.26 7.23 1.23
CA ARG A 94 -10.26 7.28 2.31
C ARG A 94 -11.16 6.07 2.31
N MET A 95 -11.59 5.61 1.13
CA MET A 95 -12.37 4.39 0.99
C MET A 95 -11.54 3.19 1.48
N MET A 96 -10.26 3.11 1.12
CA MET A 96 -9.35 2.06 1.60
C MET A 96 -9.16 2.11 3.12
N ALA A 97 -8.99 3.31 3.68
CA ALA A 97 -8.88 3.54 5.12
C ALA A 97 -10.15 3.19 5.91
N LEU A 98 -11.29 3.02 5.23
CA LEU A 98 -12.52 2.52 5.84
C LEU A 98 -12.66 1.01 5.66
N LYS A 99 -12.49 0.49 4.43
CA LYS A 99 -12.67 -0.93 4.10
C LYS A 99 -11.66 -1.84 4.83
N VAL A 100 -10.36 -1.49 4.82
CA VAL A 100 -9.31 -2.36 5.39
C VAL A 100 -9.46 -2.52 6.91
N PRO A 101 -9.55 -1.45 7.71
CA PRO A 101 -9.75 -1.60 9.15
C PRO A 101 -11.10 -2.24 9.49
N ALA A 102 -12.16 -1.96 8.73
CA ALA A 102 -13.47 -2.58 8.94
C ALA A 102 -13.41 -4.10 8.71
N GLY A 103 -12.68 -4.56 7.70
CA GLY A 103 -12.47 -5.98 7.45
C GLY A 103 -11.75 -6.67 8.62
N ILE A 104 -10.66 -6.08 9.12
CA ILE A 104 -9.92 -6.61 10.29
C ILE A 104 -10.82 -6.63 11.54
N ALA A 105 -11.55 -5.54 11.79
CA ALA A 105 -12.45 -5.45 12.94
C ALA A 105 -13.60 -6.46 12.86
N ALA A 106 -14.16 -6.73 11.68
CA ALA A 106 -15.20 -7.73 11.48
C ALA A 106 -14.74 -9.15 11.85
N ILE A 107 -13.48 -9.49 11.52
CA ILE A 107 -12.88 -10.79 11.90
C ILE A 107 -12.78 -10.88 13.43
N LEU A 108 -12.24 -9.84 14.07
CA LEU A 108 -12.08 -9.79 15.53
C LEU A 108 -13.42 -9.83 16.26
N VAL A 109 -14.44 -9.12 15.76
CA VAL A 109 -15.80 -9.16 16.28
C VAL A 109 -16.43 -10.55 16.08
N GLY A 110 -16.20 -11.20 14.94
CA GLY A 110 -16.64 -12.58 14.72
C GLY A 110 -16.06 -13.54 15.76
N ILE A 111 -14.77 -13.43 16.07
CA ILE A 111 -14.13 -14.21 17.13
C ILE A 111 -14.70 -13.87 18.49
N ALA A 112 -14.88 -12.58 18.80
CA ALA A 112 -15.50 -12.14 20.06
C ALA A 112 -16.88 -12.78 20.24
N ILE A 113 -17.77 -12.63 19.25
CA ILE A 113 -19.12 -13.21 19.28
C ILE A 113 -19.05 -14.73 19.45
N GLY A 114 -18.14 -15.41 18.74
CA GLY A 114 -17.91 -16.84 18.91
C GLY A 114 -17.68 -17.21 20.38
N LEU A 115 -16.72 -16.56 21.04
CA LEU A 115 -16.40 -16.81 22.45
C LEU A 115 -17.59 -16.55 23.38
N PHE A 116 -18.40 -15.53 23.08
CA PHE A 116 -19.61 -15.25 23.86
C PHE A 116 -20.60 -16.41 23.81
N PHE A 117 -20.84 -16.98 22.63
CA PHE A 117 -21.77 -18.11 22.46
C PHE A 117 -21.21 -19.43 23.02
N GLU A 118 -19.89 -19.63 23.02
CA GLU A 118 -19.25 -20.77 23.67
C GLU A 118 -19.51 -20.78 25.19
N GLY A 119 -19.50 -19.60 25.81
CA GLY A 119 -19.85 -19.42 27.23
C GLY A 119 -21.33 -19.44 27.56
N ALA A 120 -22.22 -19.35 26.57
CA ALA A 120 -23.66 -19.34 26.79
C ALA A 120 -24.19 -20.77 27.01
N HIS A 121 -24.06 -21.26 28.26
CA HIS A 121 -24.38 -22.64 28.63
C HIS A 121 -25.85 -23.07 28.42
N ASP A 122 -26.77 -22.15 28.19
CA ASP A 122 -28.19 -22.45 28.00
C ASP A 122 -28.63 -22.51 26.52
N LEU A 123 -27.78 -22.08 25.57
CA LEU A 123 -28.19 -21.91 24.17
C LEU A 123 -28.02 -23.14 23.27
N ALA A 124 -27.12 -24.07 23.61
CA ALA A 124 -26.87 -25.25 22.79
C ALA A 124 -26.33 -26.44 23.60
N PRO A 125 -26.59 -27.70 23.18
CA PRO A 125 -25.93 -28.88 23.74
C PRO A 125 -24.41 -28.80 23.59
N VAL A 126 -23.65 -29.36 24.53
CA VAL A 126 -22.18 -29.26 24.61
C VAL A 126 -21.48 -29.61 23.27
N GLY A 127 -21.92 -30.66 22.56
CA GLY A 127 -21.32 -31.05 21.27
C GLY A 127 -21.66 -30.16 20.07
N ALA A 128 -22.62 -29.23 20.20
CA ALA A 128 -23.00 -28.29 19.14
C ALA A 128 -22.38 -26.89 19.31
N ARG A 129 -21.78 -26.60 20.48
CA ARG A 129 -21.19 -25.29 20.80
C ARG A 129 -19.91 -25.03 20.02
N ASP A 130 -19.03 -26.02 19.98
CA ASP A 130 -17.76 -25.93 19.22
C ASP A 130 -18.05 -25.72 17.73
N GLY A 131 -19.07 -26.41 17.20
CA GLY A 131 -19.54 -26.22 15.83
C GLY A 131 -20.09 -24.81 15.58
N LEU A 132 -20.90 -24.28 16.50
CA LEU A 132 -21.44 -22.92 16.41
C LEU A 132 -20.34 -21.84 16.48
N PHE A 133 -19.37 -22.01 17.39
CA PHE A 133 -18.19 -21.14 17.48
C PHE A 133 -17.47 -21.06 16.14
N VAL A 134 -17.13 -22.21 15.55
CA VAL A 134 -16.45 -22.28 14.26
C VAL A 134 -17.27 -21.61 13.16
N ILE A 135 -18.59 -21.84 13.10
CA ILE A 135 -19.46 -21.22 12.10
C ILE A 135 -19.48 -19.70 12.23
N ILE A 136 -19.56 -19.15 13.46
CA ILE A 136 -19.55 -17.71 13.71
C ILE A 136 -18.21 -17.10 13.32
N VAL A 137 -17.09 -17.74 13.68
CA VAL A 137 -15.74 -17.30 13.29
C VAL A 137 -15.60 -17.30 11.78
N LEU A 138 -16.03 -18.37 11.10
CA LEU A 138 -15.99 -18.45 9.64
C LEU A 138 -16.88 -17.39 8.98
N ALA A 139 -18.04 -17.07 9.55
CA ALA A 139 -18.88 -15.96 9.08
C ALA A 139 -18.19 -14.60 9.27
N GLY A 140 -17.52 -14.38 10.40
CA GLY A 140 -16.72 -13.18 10.63
C GLY A 140 -15.54 -13.05 9.65
N VAL A 141 -14.86 -14.17 9.37
CA VAL A 141 -13.81 -14.25 8.34
C VAL A 141 -14.37 -13.94 6.96
N LEU A 142 -15.52 -14.51 6.59
CA LEU A 142 -16.18 -14.25 5.31
C LEU A 142 -16.50 -12.76 5.15
N VAL A 143 -17.08 -12.13 6.17
CA VAL A 143 -17.38 -10.69 6.17
C VAL A 143 -16.09 -9.88 6.09
N GLY A 144 -15.06 -10.23 6.86
CA GLY A 144 -13.76 -9.57 6.81
C GLY A 144 -13.12 -9.62 5.42
N LEU A 145 -13.11 -10.80 4.79
CA LEU A 145 -12.60 -11.00 3.44
C LEU A 145 -13.44 -10.25 2.39
N ALA A 146 -14.75 -10.12 2.58
CA ALA A 146 -15.62 -9.35 1.70
C ALA A 146 -15.27 -7.84 1.68
N PHE A 147 -14.63 -7.32 2.73
CA PHE A 147 -14.08 -5.96 2.72
C PHE A 147 -12.63 -5.92 2.23
N LEU A 148 -11.78 -6.86 2.67
CA LEU A 148 -10.33 -6.85 2.41
C LEU A 148 -9.99 -7.17 0.95
N VAL A 149 -10.60 -8.20 0.37
CA VAL A 149 -10.26 -8.67 -0.98
C VAL A 149 -10.62 -7.63 -2.03
N PRO A 150 -11.85 -7.06 -2.06
CA PRO A 150 -12.16 -5.99 -3.02
C PRO A 150 -11.31 -4.75 -2.81
N ALA A 151 -11.02 -4.35 -1.57
CA ALA A 151 -10.16 -3.20 -1.30
C ALA A 151 -8.73 -3.38 -1.86
N GLY A 152 -8.15 -4.58 -1.70
CA GLY A 152 -6.84 -4.90 -2.26
C GLY A 152 -6.84 -4.92 -3.79
N MET A 153 -7.86 -5.52 -4.42
CA MET A 153 -7.98 -5.55 -5.87
C MET A 153 -8.20 -4.16 -6.48
N GLU A 154 -9.07 -3.33 -5.88
CA GLU A 154 -9.29 -1.93 -6.28
C GLU A 154 -8.01 -1.11 -6.12
N HIS A 155 -7.25 -1.32 -5.04
CA HIS A 155 -5.99 -0.62 -4.83
C HIS A 155 -4.94 -0.99 -5.89
N ALA A 156 -4.77 -2.27 -6.17
CA ALA A 156 -3.86 -2.73 -7.22
C ALA A 156 -4.27 -2.22 -8.61
N ALA A 157 -5.58 -2.19 -8.91
CA ALA A 157 -6.09 -1.62 -10.16
C ALA A 157 -5.80 -0.11 -10.24
N PHE A 158 -6.01 0.62 -9.14
CA PHE A 158 -5.71 2.05 -9.06
C PHE A 158 -4.21 2.34 -9.24
N GLN A 159 -3.32 1.55 -8.62
CA GLN A 159 -1.87 1.70 -8.78
C GLN A 159 -1.42 1.50 -10.24
N ARG A 160 -2.02 0.56 -10.97
CA ARG A 160 -1.77 0.38 -12.41
C ARG A 160 -2.30 1.53 -13.26
N ALA A 161 -3.49 2.04 -12.94
CA ALA A 161 -4.11 3.14 -13.67
C ALA A 161 -3.42 4.49 -13.41
N HIS A 162 -2.92 4.69 -12.19
CA HIS A 162 -2.29 5.92 -11.72
C HIS A 162 -0.93 5.62 -11.07
N PRO A 163 0.11 5.31 -11.88
CA PRO A 163 1.43 4.97 -11.35
C PRO A 163 2.17 6.13 -10.68
N TYR A 164 1.73 7.36 -10.97
CA TYR A 164 2.27 8.59 -10.43
C TYR A 164 1.15 9.56 -10.09
N VAL A 165 1.22 10.13 -8.89
CA VAL A 165 0.32 11.18 -8.41
C VAL A 165 1.16 12.38 -7.95
N GLU A 166 0.79 13.58 -8.40
CA GLU A 166 1.41 14.84 -7.95
C GLU A 166 0.97 15.15 -6.52
N ASP A 167 1.88 15.69 -5.71
CA ASP A 167 1.55 16.05 -4.34
C ASP A 167 0.69 17.32 -4.30
N PHE A 168 -0.59 17.14 -3.97
CA PHE A 168 -1.56 18.22 -3.84
C PHE A 168 -1.85 18.60 -2.37
N TYR A 169 -1.25 17.91 -1.40
CA TYR A 169 -1.48 18.21 0.02
C TYR A 169 -0.66 19.40 0.49
N THR A 170 -1.31 20.30 1.21
CA THR A 170 -0.63 21.44 1.87
C THR A 170 0.00 21.03 3.20
N GLU A 171 0.91 21.84 3.73
CA GLU A 171 1.45 21.63 5.09
C GLU A 171 0.36 21.66 6.17
N ASP A 172 -0.67 22.47 5.97
CA ASP A 172 -1.82 22.53 6.87
C ASP A 172 -2.64 21.24 6.84
N ASP A 173 -2.81 20.62 5.68
CA ASP A 173 -3.46 19.31 5.56
C ASP A 173 -2.66 18.22 6.26
N ARG A 174 -1.32 18.22 6.10
CA ARG A 174 -0.42 17.30 6.81
C ARG A 174 -0.45 17.54 8.32
N ALA A 175 -0.51 18.79 8.77
CA ALA A 175 -0.65 19.14 10.18
C ALA A 175 -2.00 18.68 10.75
N LYS A 176 -3.09 18.86 9.99
CA LYS A 176 -4.42 18.35 10.36
C LYS A 176 -4.43 16.83 10.45
N ALA A 177 -3.91 16.14 9.45
CA ALA A 177 -3.82 14.67 9.44
C ALA A 177 -3.00 14.14 10.64
N ARG A 178 -1.90 14.81 11.01
CA ARG A 178 -1.09 14.48 12.21
C ARG A 178 -1.87 14.66 13.52
N ARG A 179 -2.69 15.70 13.63
CA ARG A 179 -3.57 15.93 14.79
C ARG A 179 -4.68 14.86 14.85
N ASP A 180 -5.37 14.63 13.74
CA ASP A 180 -6.43 13.63 13.64
C ASP A 180 -5.88 12.22 13.95
N PHE A 181 -4.66 11.91 13.49
CA PHE A 181 -3.94 10.68 13.84
C PHE A 181 -3.70 10.56 15.34
N SER A 182 -3.17 11.61 15.97
CA SER A 182 -2.91 11.62 17.41
C SER A 182 -4.19 11.39 18.21
N THR A 183 -5.28 12.08 17.87
CA THR A 183 -6.59 11.88 18.50
C THR A 183 -7.09 10.45 18.31
N GLY A 184 -6.93 9.91 17.10
CA GLY A 184 -7.36 8.56 16.80
C GLY A 184 -6.54 7.47 17.50
N LEU A 185 -5.23 7.67 17.62
CA LEU A 185 -4.35 6.79 18.38
C LEU A 185 -4.76 6.75 19.86
N ILE A 186 -5.01 7.91 20.47
CA ILE A 186 -5.47 8.01 21.87
C ILE A 186 -6.83 7.30 22.05
N ALA A 187 -7.79 7.54 21.16
CA ALA A 187 -9.10 6.89 21.21
C ALA A 187 -8.97 5.36 21.11
N GLY A 188 -8.13 4.86 20.20
CA GLY A 188 -7.89 3.43 20.05
C GLY A 188 -7.25 2.78 21.27
N ILE A 189 -6.23 3.42 21.86
CA ILE A 189 -5.61 2.95 23.12
C ILE A 189 -6.63 2.96 24.26
N ALA A 190 -7.49 3.97 24.35
CA ALA A 190 -8.55 4.03 25.36
C ALA A 190 -9.54 2.87 25.24
N PHE A 191 -9.93 2.47 24.02
CA PHE A 191 -10.75 1.26 23.82
C PHE A 191 -10.03 0.00 24.30
N ILE A 192 -8.74 -0.17 23.98
CA ILE A 192 -7.97 -1.33 24.43
C ILE A 192 -7.92 -1.39 25.96
N PHE A 193 -7.68 -0.27 26.63
CA PHE A 193 -7.72 -0.21 28.10
C PHE A 193 -9.11 -0.50 28.67
N ALA A 194 -10.18 -0.04 28.02
CA ALA A 194 -11.54 -0.41 28.42
C ALA A 194 -11.75 -1.93 28.32
N GLY A 195 -11.25 -2.57 27.25
CA GLY A 195 -11.27 -4.02 27.08
C GLY A 195 -10.53 -4.77 28.19
N ILE A 196 -9.32 -4.31 28.54
CA ILE A 196 -8.54 -4.88 29.67
C ILE A 196 -9.28 -4.66 31.00
N GLY A 197 -9.91 -3.50 31.19
CA GLY A 197 -10.75 -3.25 32.37
C GLY A 197 -11.93 -4.22 32.47
N CYS A 198 -12.61 -4.48 31.35
CA CYS A 198 -13.67 -5.48 31.28
C CYS A 198 -13.15 -6.89 31.59
N LEU A 199 -11.97 -7.26 31.07
CA LEU A 199 -11.34 -8.54 31.38
C LEU A 199 -11.18 -8.73 32.89
N ILE A 200 -10.50 -7.80 33.56
CA ILE A 200 -10.18 -7.88 34.99
C ILE A 200 -11.45 -7.93 35.85
N MET A 201 -12.50 -7.18 35.47
CA MET A 201 -13.75 -7.12 36.23
C MET A 201 -14.64 -8.35 36.04
N LEU A 202 -14.67 -8.92 34.83
CA LEU A 202 -15.61 -9.99 34.46
C LEU A 202 -15.01 -11.39 34.54
N GLU A 203 -13.70 -11.54 34.42
CA GLU A 203 -13.02 -12.85 34.44
C GLU A 203 -13.44 -13.73 35.64
N PRO A 204 -13.56 -13.23 36.89
CA PRO A 204 -13.97 -14.05 38.02
C PRO A 204 -15.42 -14.54 37.97
N MET A 205 -16.29 -13.88 37.18
CA MET A 205 -17.73 -14.14 37.14
C MET A 205 -18.16 -14.86 35.86
N ALA A 206 -17.52 -14.53 34.73
CA ALA A 206 -17.88 -15.01 33.40
C ALA A 206 -16.69 -14.85 32.44
N GLU A 207 -15.77 -15.81 32.47
CA GLU A 207 -14.54 -15.84 31.65
C GLU A 207 -14.82 -15.55 30.16
N ASN A 208 -15.75 -16.28 29.55
CA ASN A 208 -16.09 -16.12 28.13
C ASN A 208 -16.70 -14.74 27.79
N ALA A 209 -17.47 -14.15 28.71
CA ALA A 209 -17.97 -12.79 28.54
C ALA A 209 -16.84 -11.76 28.66
N ALA A 210 -15.89 -11.98 29.58
CA ALA A 210 -14.70 -11.16 29.74
C ALA A 210 -13.86 -11.15 28.45
N LEU A 211 -13.63 -12.33 27.86
CA LEU A 211 -12.93 -12.49 26.58
C LEU A 211 -13.68 -11.84 25.41
N PHE A 212 -15.02 -11.97 25.36
CA PHE A 212 -15.85 -11.27 24.37
C PHE A 212 -15.62 -9.76 24.43
N PHE A 213 -15.75 -9.14 25.60
CA PHE A 213 -15.58 -7.69 25.73
C PHE A 213 -14.15 -7.28 25.40
N LEU A 214 -13.15 -8.04 25.85
CA LEU A 214 -11.75 -7.78 25.52
C LEU A 214 -11.54 -7.72 23.99
N LEU A 215 -11.96 -8.76 23.26
CA LEU A 215 -11.78 -8.82 21.81
C LEU A 215 -12.64 -7.79 21.07
N PHE A 216 -13.85 -7.52 21.53
CA PHE A 216 -14.71 -6.48 20.96
C PHE A 216 -14.08 -5.09 21.08
N PHE A 217 -13.54 -4.75 22.26
CA PHE A 217 -12.85 -3.49 22.48
C PHE A 217 -11.51 -3.40 21.75
N ILE A 218 -10.77 -4.53 21.62
CA ILE A 218 -9.60 -4.60 20.74
C ILE A 218 -10.00 -4.34 19.29
N ALA A 219 -11.12 -4.89 18.81
CA ALA A 219 -11.60 -4.65 17.44
C ALA A 219 -11.88 -3.17 17.20
N LEU A 220 -12.55 -2.49 18.14
CA LEU A 220 -12.78 -1.04 18.08
C LEU A 220 -11.47 -0.25 18.12
N GLY A 221 -10.54 -0.63 19.00
CA GLY A 221 -9.24 0.01 19.13
C GLY A 221 -8.39 -0.11 17.86
N VAL A 222 -8.29 -1.32 17.31
CA VAL A 222 -7.58 -1.62 16.07
C VAL A 222 -8.22 -0.89 14.89
N TRP A 223 -9.56 -0.87 14.79
CA TRP A 223 -10.26 -0.11 13.74
C TRP A 223 -9.86 1.36 13.76
N TRP A 224 -9.88 1.99 14.94
CA TRP A 224 -9.59 3.40 15.09
C TRP A 224 -8.12 3.73 14.79
N ILE A 225 -7.17 2.91 15.30
CA ILE A 225 -5.73 3.09 15.08
C ILE A 225 -5.38 2.89 13.61
N ALA A 226 -5.81 1.77 13.01
CA ALA A 226 -5.49 1.44 11.62
C ALA A 226 -6.10 2.47 10.66
N ARG A 227 -7.36 2.87 10.85
CA ARG A 227 -8.00 3.92 10.04
C ARG A 227 -7.26 5.24 10.14
N SER A 228 -6.88 5.65 11.35
CA SER A 228 -6.17 6.91 11.58
C SER A 228 -4.77 6.88 10.95
N GLY A 229 -4.07 5.75 11.05
CA GLY A 229 -2.75 5.55 10.43
C GLY A 229 -2.82 5.59 8.91
N MET A 230 -3.82 4.95 8.29
CA MET A 230 -4.04 5.01 6.84
C MET A 230 -4.40 6.42 6.37
N LEU A 231 -5.25 7.13 7.14
CA LEU A 231 -5.61 8.53 6.85
C LEU A 231 -4.44 9.51 7.04
N LEU A 232 -3.44 9.17 7.83
CA LEU A 232 -2.17 9.91 7.89
C LEU A 232 -1.32 9.58 6.65
N GLY A 233 -1.17 8.28 6.36
CA GLY A 233 -0.40 7.77 5.23
C GLY A 233 -0.82 8.34 3.88
N ARG A 234 -2.13 8.59 3.66
CA ARG A 234 -2.63 9.20 2.41
C ARG A 234 -1.94 10.52 2.05
N THR A 235 -1.52 11.30 3.05
CA THR A 235 -0.88 12.62 2.82
C THR A 235 0.57 12.51 2.36
N ASN A 236 1.16 11.31 2.39
CA ASN A 236 2.51 11.05 1.93
C ASN A 236 2.50 10.49 0.49
N VAL A 237 2.24 11.36 -0.47
CA VAL A 237 2.17 11.01 -1.90
C VAL A 237 3.52 10.49 -2.42
N ALA A 238 4.64 11.00 -1.87
CA ALA A 238 5.97 10.49 -2.19
C ALA A 238 6.14 9.01 -1.79
N ALA A 239 5.60 8.59 -0.64
CA ALA A 239 5.58 7.19 -0.23
C ALA A 239 4.70 6.33 -1.14
N TYR A 240 3.53 6.85 -1.57
CA TYR A 240 2.70 6.17 -2.57
C TYR A 240 3.47 5.93 -3.87
N ASN A 241 4.05 6.98 -4.47
CA ASN A 241 4.84 6.89 -5.70
C ASN A 241 6.05 5.94 -5.55
N LYS A 242 6.60 5.79 -4.32
CA LYS A 242 7.61 4.76 -4.03
C LYS A 242 7.02 3.35 -4.01
N SER A 243 5.94 3.13 -3.26
CA SER A 243 5.30 1.80 -3.15
C SER A 243 4.87 1.25 -4.51
N VAL A 244 4.29 2.09 -5.37
CA VAL A 244 3.89 1.70 -6.72
C VAL A 244 5.06 1.21 -7.56
N ALA A 245 6.21 1.88 -7.47
CA ALA A 245 7.41 1.47 -8.19
C ALA A 245 7.98 0.13 -7.70
N ASP A 246 7.76 -0.19 -6.41
CA ASP A 246 8.18 -1.44 -5.80
C ASP A 246 7.15 -2.57 -6.04
N ASP A 247 5.86 -2.26 -6.15
CA ASP A 247 4.77 -3.24 -6.29
C ASP A 247 4.50 -3.67 -7.73
N LEU A 248 4.64 -2.77 -8.71
CA LEU A 248 4.38 -3.11 -10.12
C LEU A 248 5.37 -4.15 -10.66
N GLU A 249 4.86 -5.13 -11.40
CA GLU A 249 5.67 -6.09 -12.16
C GLU A 249 6.37 -5.40 -13.34
N VAL A 250 7.45 -5.99 -13.85
CA VAL A 250 8.18 -5.39 -14.99
C VAL A 250 7.27 -5.32 -16.22
N GLU A 251 6.45 -6.34 -16.41
CA GLU A 251 5.43 -6.46 -17.45
C GLU A 251 4.39 -5.35 -17.30
N ASP A 252 3.89 -5.12 -16.08
CA ASP A 252 2.92 -4.07 -15.77
C ASP A 252 3.52 -2.66 -15.94
N ILE A 253 4.82 -2.44 -15.62
CA ILE A 253 5.51 -1.15 -15.85
C ILE A 253 5.68 -0.88 -17.36
N VAL A 254 5.95 -1.93 -18.14
CA VAL A 254 6.10 -1.83 -19.60
C VAL A 254 4.72 -1.61 -20.25
N ALA A 255 3.70 -2.32 -19.78
CA ALA A 255 2.33 -2.19 -20.25
C ALA A 255 1.63 -0.91 -19.78
N ALA A 256 2.06 -0.35 -18.64
CA ALA A 256 1.57 0.93 -18.18
C ALA A 256 1.86 1.98 -19.26
N GLU A 257 0.83 2.75 -19.60
CA GLU A 257 0.96 3.82 -20.56
C GLU A 257 1.67 5.03 -19.93
N VAL A 258 2.92 4.85 -19.50
CA VAL A 258 3.81 5.89 -18.99
C VAL A 258 4.82 6.25 -20.05
N ASP A 259 5.21 7.52 -20.09
CA ASP A 259 6.27 8.00 -20.99
C ASP A 259 7.57 7.20 -20.82
N GLU A 260 8.33 7.01 -21.91
CA GLU A 260 9.55 6.23 -21.94
C GLU A 260 10.59 6.69 -20.89
N SER A 261 10.66 7.99 -20.59
CA SER A 261 11.53 8.51 -19.53
C SER A 261 11.08 8.07 -18.12
N MET A 262 9.78 8.13 -17.84
CA MET A 262 9.23 7.68 -16.55
C MET A 262 9.31 6.16 -16.42
N ARG A 263 8.99 5.43 -17.49
CA ARG A 263 9.15 3.97 -17.59
C ARG A 263 10.58 3.56 -17.29
N SER A 264 11.57 4.24 -17.89
CA SER A 264 12.99 3.96 -17.64
C SER A 264 13.38 4.20 -16.18
N ALA A 265 12.87 5.26 -15.55
CA ALA A 265 13.12 5.57 -14.14
C ALA A 265 12.51 4.52 -13.19
N LEU A 266 11.29 4.07 -13.46
CA LEU A 266 10.62 3.00 -12.71
C LEU A 266 11.37 1.66 -12.86
N LEU A 267 11.78 1.31 -14.08
CA LEU A 267 12.55 0.09 -14.35
C LEU A 267 13.94 0.10 -13.69
N ASP A 268 14.65 1.23 -13.75
CA ASP A 268 15.95 1.37 -13.09
C ASP A 268 15.84 1.28 -11.56
N ARG A 269 14.74 1.79 -10.98
CA ARG A 269 14.45 1.64 -9.56
C ARG A 269 14.12 0.18 -9.20
N LYS A 270 13.24 -0.48 -9.94
CA LYS A 270 12.88 -1.90 -9.74
C LYS A 270 14.08 -2.83 -9.87
N ARG A 271 14.98 -2.55 -10.83
CA ARG A 271 16.24 -3.30 -10.96
C ARG A 271 17.14 -3.12 -9.74
N ARG A 272 17.18 -1.93 -9.14
CA ARG A 272 17.96 -1.68 -7.91
C ARG A 272 17.36 -2.37 -6.70
N SER A 273 16.05 -2.33 -6.50
CA SER A 273 15.38 -3.03 -5.39
C SER A 273 15.54 -4.55 -5.53
N ARG A 274 15.30 -5.11 -6.71
CA ARG A 274 15.49 -6.56 -6.98
C ARG A 274 16.92 -7.04 -6.72
N LYS A 275 17.94 -6.21 -7.02
CA LYS A 275 19.34 -6.52 -6.68
C LYS A 275 19.56 -6.57 -5.18
N LEU A 276 19.04 -5.59 -4.44
CA LEU A 276 19.14 -5.57 -2.99
C LEU A 276 18.44 -6.78 -2.36
N GLU A 277 17.23 -7.10 -2.81
CA GLU A 277 16.47 -8.29 -2.39
C GLU A 277 17.24 -9.58 -2.66
N ALA A 278 17.84 -9.72 -3.84
CA ALA A 278 18.65 -10.89 -4.18
C ALA A 278 19.90 -11.02 -3.29
N VAL A 279 20.57 -9.91 -2.99
CA VAL A 279 21.74 -9.91 -2.08
C VAL A 279 21.32 -10.28 -0.66
N CYS A 280 20.25 -9.67 -0.13
CA CYS A 280 19.71 -10.03 1.18
C CYS A 280 19.25 -11.49 1.24
N GLY A 281 18.59 -11.99 0.19
CA GLY A 281 18.24 -13.40 0.05
C GLY A 281 19.47 -14.32 0.09
N ALA A 282 20.54 -13.97 -0.64
CA ALA A 282 21.78 -14.73 -0.63
C ALA A 282 22.45 -14.76 0.77
N ILE A 283 22.42 -13.65 1.51
CA ILE A 283 22.92 -13.57 2.90
C ILE A 283 22.12 -14.51 3.81
N MET A 284 20.79 -14.51 3.71
CA MET A 284 19.94 -15.37 4.52
C MET A 284 20.07 -16.85 4.17
N ILE A 285 20.29 -17.18 2.89
CA ILE A 285 20.61 -18.54 2.45
C ILE A 285 21.96 -18.96 3.04
N ALA A 286 23.00 -18.12 2.96
CA ALA A 286 24.30 -18.41 3.55
C ALA A 286 24.23 -18.59 5.08
N ALA A 287 23.48 -17.73 5.77
CA ALA A 287 23.21 -17.87 7.20
C ALA A 287 22.52 -19.19 7.54
N THR A 288 21.57 -19.61 6.71
CA THR A 288 20.86 -20.90 6.87
C THR A 288 21.80 -22.09 6.62
N ILE A 289 22.67 -22.02 5.62
CA ILE A 289 23.69 -23.05 5.38
C ILE A 289 24.64 -23.16 6.59
N ILE A 290 25.09 -22.03 7.14
CA ILE A 290 25.93 -21.99 8.34
C ILE A 290 25.18 -22.57 9.54
N ALA A 291 23.91 -22.21 9.75
CA ALA A 291 23.08 -22.75 10.82
C ALA A 291 22.99 -24.28 10.72
N LEU A 292 22.69 -24.81 9.54
CA LEU A 292 22.61 -26.25 9.30
C LEU A 292 23.96 -26.93 9.51
N ALA A 293 25.07 -26.32 9.09
CA ALA A 293 26.40 -26.84 9.34
C ALA A 293 26.74 -26.89 10.85
N LEU A 294 26.45 -25.80 11.59
CA LEU A 294 26.67 -25.75 13.03
C LEU A 294 25.83 -26.79 13.78
N LEU A 295 24.60 -27.02 13.31
CA LEU A 295 23.64 -27.97 13.88
C LEU A 295 24.04 -29.43 13.62
N PHE A 296 24.37 -29.77 12.36
CA PHE A 296 24.54 -31.16 11.94
C PHE A 296 25.98 -31.64 11.85
N ALA A 297 26.99 -30.76 11.71
CA ALA A 297 28.38 -31.21 11.64
C ALA A 297 28.83 -31.99 12.89
N PRO A 298 28.52 -31.56 14.13
CA PRO A 298 28.87 -32.32 15.33
C PRO A 298 28.20 -33.69 15.38
N VAL A 299 26.92 -33.77 14.96
CA VAL A 299 26.14 -35.00 14.91
C VAL A 299 26.74 -35.99 13.90
N LEU A 300 27.15 -35.51 12.73
CA LEU A 300 27.75 -36.32 11.66
C LEU A 300 29.16 -36.82 12.01
N THR A 301 29.87 -36.13 12.89
CA THR A 301 31.22 -36.52 13.36
C THR A 301 31.22 -37.30 14.67
N ALA A 302 30.05 -37.50 15.28
CA ALA A 302 29.93 -38.23 16.54
C ALA A 302 30.23 -39.73 16.32
N PRO A 303 31.02 -40.37 17.20
CA PRO A 303 31.30 -41.81 17.10
C PRO A 303 30.07 -42.70 17.26
N ASP A 304 29.08 -42.22 18.01
CA ASP A 304 27.80 -42.89 18.25
C ASP A 304 26.67 -41.84 18.25
N MET A 305 25.72 -42.00 17.33
CA MET A 305 24.67 -41.01 17.07
C MET A 305 23.59 -41.01 18.16
N ASP A 306 23.34 -42.16 18.79
CA ASP A 306 22.27 -42.32 19.78
C ASP A 306 22.64 -41.74 21.16
N SER A 307 23.94 -41.53 21.42
CA SER A 307 24.44 -40.93 22.66
C SER A 307 24.87 -39.46 22.53
N TRP A 308 24.63 -38.83 21.38
CA TRP A 308 25.08 -37.46 21.13
C TRP A 308 24.29 -36.44 21.95
N THR A 309 24.99 -35.54 22.64
CA THR A 309 24.40 -34.40 23.33
C THR A 309 24.88 -33.08 22.69
N PRO A 310 24.01 -32.07 22.53
CA PRO A 310 24.40 -30.79 21.95
C PRO A 310 25.34 -29.98 22.84
N GLU A 311 25.31 -30.22 24.15
CA GLU A 311 26.03 -29.44 25.17
C GLU A 311 27.55 -29.43 24.92
N GLY A 312 28.12 -28.22 24.86
CA GLY A 312 29.56 -28.02 24.58
C GLY A 312 29.96 -28.09 23.10
N THR A 313 29.01 -28.31 22.17
CA THR A 313 29.28 -28.33 20.72
C THR A 313 28.79 -27.06 20.02
N SER A 314 29.16 -26.89 18.74
CA SER A 314 28.64 -25.80 17.90
C SER A 314 27.12 -25.85 17.69
N ALA A 315 26.49 -27.01 17.90
CA ALA A 315 25.06 -27.19 17.67
C ALA A 315 24.19 -26.38 18.64
N MET A 316 24.67 -25.99 19.82
CA MET A 316 23.92 -25.08 20.72
C MET A 316 23.75 -23.68 20.14
N TRP A 317 24.68 -23.25 19.30
CA TRP A 317 24.78 -21.88 18.80
C TRP A 317 24.26 -21.74 17.38
N PHE A 318 23.68 -22.81 16.80
CA PHE A 318 23.25 -22.82 15.40
C PHE A 318 22.25 -21.71 15.07
N TRP A 319 21.34 -21.40 16.01
CA TRP A 319 20.30 -20.39 15.83
C TRP A 319 20.85 -18.97 15.73
N VAL A 320 22.06 -18.71 16.24
CA VAL A 320 22.73 -17.39 16.22
C VAL A 320 23.05 -16.94 14.78
N ALA A 321 23.18 -17.89 13.85
CA ALA A 321 23.41 -17.59 12.46
C ALA A 321 22.29 -16.74 11.83
N TRP A 322 21.01 -16.91 12.22
CA TRP A 322 19.91 -16.13 11.67
C TRP A 322 19.88 -14.67 12.17
N PRO A 323 20.01 -14.36 13.47
CA PRO A 323 20.20 -12.99 13.93
C PRO A 323 21.40 -12.30 13.27
N ILE A 324 22.55 -12.99 13.13
CA ILE A 324 23.72 -12.43 12.44
C ILE A 324 23.42 -12.16 10.97
N GLY A 325 22.79 -13.12 10.27
CA GLY A 325 22.37 -12.95 8.88
C GLY A 325 21.40 -11.78 8.68
N GLY A 326 20.42 -11.63 9.59
CA GLY A 326 19.48 -10.53 9.59
C GLY A 326 20.17 -9.17 9.80
N MET A 327 21.10 -9.08 10.76
CA MET A 327 21.91 -7.87 10.97
C MET A 327 22.77 -7.54 9.74
N LEU A 328 23.40 -8.53 9.11
CA LEU A 328 24.20 -8.35 7.90
C LEU A 328 23.36 -7.87 6.71
N CYS A 329 22.18 -8.46 6.49
CA CYS A 329 21.24 -7.97 5.47
C CYS A 329 20.80 -6.53 5.76
N GLY A 330 20.51 -6.20 7.03
CA GLY A 330 20.19 -4.82 7.42
C GLY A 330 21.32 -3.83 7.15
N ILE A 331 22.57 -4.19 7.47
CA ILE A 331 23.75 -3.38 7.17
C ILE A 331 23.90 -3.17 5.66
N VAL A 332 23.75 -4.24 4.87
CA VAL A 332 23.84 -4.15 3.41
C VAL A 332 22.75 -3.25 2.84
N ALA A 333 21.52 -3.33 3.33
CA ALA A 333 20.43 -2.45 2.91
C ALA A 333 20.75 -0.97 3.19
N LEU A 334 21.24 -0.66 4.39
CA LEU A 334 21.63 0.71 4.76
C LEU A 334 22.79 1.23 3.90
N LEU A 335 23.81 0.41 3.65
CA LEU A 335 24.94 0.78 2.77
C LEU A 335 24.47 0.98 1.33
N TRP A 336 23.56 0.13 0.84
CA TRP A 336 23.02 0.21 -0.51
C TRP A 336 22.23 1.50 -0.73
N GLU A 337 21.44 1.92 0.25
CA GLU A 337 20.73 3.21 0.20
C GLU A 337 21.69 4.40 0.30
N ALA A 338 22.66 4.36 1.23
CA ALA A 338 23.61 5.44 1.46
C ALA A 338 24.54 5.70 0.26
N PHE A 339 25.04 4.64 -0.37
CA PHE A 339 25.98 4.75 -1.50
C PHE A 339 25.31 4.66 -2.88
N GLY A 340 24.06 4.21 -2.96
CA GLY A 340 23.31 4.11 -4.21
C GLY A 340 22.85 5.44 -4.81
N HIS A 341 23.09 6.57 -4.14
CA HIS A 341 22.74 7.92 -4.58
C HIS A 341 23.88 8.64 -5.35
N SER A 342 25.06 8.04 -5.52
CA SER A 342 26.24 8.78 -6.01
C SER A 342 26.52 8.75 -7.51
N GLU A 343 25.65 8.22 -8.37
CA GLU A 343 25.86 8.27 -9.82
C GLU A 343 24.54 8.46 -10.57
N ARG A 344 24.19 9.72 -10.88
CA ARG A 344 23.73 10.23 -12.18
C ARG A 344 23.31 11.69 -12.10
#